data_AF-A0A1V5HH90-F1
#
_entry.id   AF-A0A1V5HH90-F1
#
_cell.length_a   1.000
_cell.length_b   1.000
_cell.length_c   1.000
_cell.angle_alpha   90.00
_cell.angle_beta   90.00
_cell.angle_gamma   90.00
#
_symmetry.space_group_name_H-M   'P 1'
#
loop_
_entity.id
_entity.type
_entity.pdbx_description
1 polymer ?
#
loop_
_entity_poly.entity_id
_entity_poly.type
_entity_poly.pdbx_seq_one_letter_code
_entity_poly.pdbx_strand_id
1 'polypeptide(L)'
;MLAPIAGYPIRGVIWYQGESNAGRAREYETLFPLLIGSWRRAWLRPAPAVPEGGAQVADFAFLWVQLPNFIGQGRPKDYMPPAADAPPADFPLGWAALREVQLKTLAAPHTAMAVSIDIGESWDIHPNNKKTVADRLARAALGSVYGRDVVISGPLYDTMAVEGDRIRLCFRHVGAGLVARGGELRQFAVAGEDRVFVWASAAIDGETVRVWSGRVPRPVAVRYAFFADPQGANLYNADGLPASPFRTDDWPLDPAGPSDRGR
;
A
#
# COMPACT_ATOMS: atom_id res chain seq x y z
N MET A 1 -20.51 5.79 -17.72
CA MET A 1 -20.59 4.32 -17.78
C MET A 1 -21.49 3.71 -16.69
N LEU A 2 -21.52 4.23 -15.46
CA LEU A 2 -22.31 3.62 -14.37
C LEU A 2 -23.78 4.07 -14.27
N ALA A 3 -24.16 5.16 -14.94
CA ALA A 3 -25.51 5.71 -14.85
C ALA A 3 -26.64 4.68 -15.08
N PRO A 4 -26.52 3.71 -16.02
CA PRO A 4 -27.59 2.72 -16.24
C PRO A 4 -27.77 1.72 -15.09
N ILE A 5 -26.76 1.53 -14.23
CA ILE A 5 -26.80 0.57 -13.12
C ILE A 5 -26.80 1.24 -11.74
N ALA A 6 -26.71 2.57 -11.70
CA ALA A 6 -26.80 3.33 -10.46
C ALA A 6 -28.21 3.16 -9.85
N GLY A 7 -28.26 2.87 -8.55
CA GLY A 7 -29.51 2.64 -7.83
C GLY A 7 -29.92 1.18 -7.70
N TYR A 8 -29.27 0.24 -8.40
CA TYR A 8 -29.45 -1.18 -8.11
C TYR A 8 -28.84 -1.53 -6.73
N PRO A 9 -29.48 -2.44 -5.96
CA PRO A 9 -28.94 -2.87 -4.68
C PRO A 9 -27.55 -3.50 -4.84
N ILE A 10 -26.56 -2.92 -4.17
CA ILE A 10 -25.20 -3.47 -4.09
C ILE A 10 -24.73 -3.48 -2.64
N ARG A 11 -23.89 -4.46 -2.30
CA ARG A 11 -23.18 -4.51 -1.01
C ARG A 11 -21.83 -3.78 -1.06
N GLY A 12 -21.25 -3.67 -2.24
CA GLY A 12 -19.97 -3.00 -2.42
C GLY A 12 -19.46 -3.06 -3.85
N VAL A 13 -18.28 -2.47 -4.03
CA VAL A 13 -17.53 -2.41 -5.29
C VAL A 13 -16.16 -3.02 -5.05
N ILE A 14 -15.69 -3.81 -6.03
CA ILE A 14 -14.29 -4.22 -6.11
C ILE A 14 -13.64 -3.41 -7.24
N TRP A 15 -12.54 -2.73 -6.92
CA TRP A 15 -11.80 -1.87 -7.83
C TRP A 15 -10.35 -2.33 -7.96
N TYR A 16 -9.91 -2.59 -9.18
CA TYR A 16 -8.50 -2.87 -9.44
C TYR A 16 -8.06 -2.01 -10.61
N GLN A 17 -7.46 -0.88 -10.26
CA GLN A 17 -6.87 0.07 -11.20
C GLN A 17 -5.80 0.89 -10.48
N GLY A 18 -4.87 1.39 -11.26
CA GLY A 18 -3.94 2.44 -10.88
C GLY A 18 -2.74 2.51 -11.81
N GLU A 19 -2.47 1.45 -12.57
CA GLU A 19 -1.31 1.25 -13.42
C GLU A 19 -1.04 2.44 -14.34
N SER A 20 -2.07 2.95 -15.04
CA SER A 20 -1.97 4.12 -15.93
C SER A 20 -1.85 5.47 -15.20
N ASN A 21 -1.93 5.46 -13.87
CA ASN A 21 -1.78 6.61 -12.98
C ASN A 21 -0.48 6.56 -12.16
N ALA A 22 0.37 5.55 -12.32
CA ALA A 22 1.60 5.43 -11.54
C ALA A 22 2.54 6.64 -11.73
N GLY A 23 2.63 7.20 -12.94
CA GLY A 23 3.35 8.45 -13.19
C GLY A 23 2.66 9.73 -12.67
N ARG A 24 1.44 9.61 -12.14
CA ARG A 24 0.55 10.71 -11.71
C ARG A 24 -0.07 10.44 -10.34
N ALA A 25 0.70 9.83 -9.43
CA ALA A 25 0.21 9.44 -8.11
C ALA A 25 -0.42 10.62 -7.34
N ARG A 26 0.16 11.82 -7.43
CA ARG A 26 -0.39 13.04 -6.81
C ARG A 26 -1.80 13.39 -7.32
N GLU A 27 -2.07 13.20 -8.61
CA GLU A 27 -3.43 13.38 -9.14
C GLU A 27 -4.35 12.29 -8.60
N TYR A 28 -3.87 11.04 -8.55
CA TYR A 28 -4.64 9.90 -8.04
C TYR A 28 -5.03 10.06 -6.57
N GLU A 29 -4.21 10.73 -5.75
CA GLU A 29 -4.50 11.07 -4.35
C GLU A 29 -5.78 11.91 -4.20
N THR A 30 -6.06 12.76 -5.19
CA THR A 30 -7.31 13.52 -5.25
C THR A 30 -8.42 12.72 -5.93
N LEU A 31 -8.12 12.06 -7.05
CA LEU A 31 -9.13 11.43 -7.90
C LEU A 31 -9.75 10.18 -7.27
N PHE A 32 -8.99 9.36 -6.54
CA PHE A 32 -9.50 8.08 -6.04
C PHE A 32 -10.54 8.26 -4.92
N PRO A 33 -10.31 9.11 -3.89
CA PRO A 33 -11.36 9.45 -2.92
C PRO A 33 -12.58 10.12 -3.58
N LEU A 34 -12.36 10.99 -4.58
CA LEU A 34 -13.44 11.61 -5.34
C LEU A 34 -14.29 10.59 -6.11
N LEU A 35 -13.66 9.56 -6.68
CA LEU A 35 -14.35 8.46 -7.36
C LEU A 35 -15.28 7.73 -6.40
N ILE A 36 -14.76 7.33 -5.23
CA ILE A 36 -15.55 6.65 -4.18
C ILE A 36 -16.76 7.51 -3.79
N GLY A 37 -16.53 8.78 -3.44
CA GLY A 37 -17.59 9.69 -3.04
C GLY A 37 -18.60 9.96 -4.15
N SER A 38 -18.15 10.09 -5.41
CA SER A 38 -19.01 10.29 -6.56
C SER A 38 -19.92 9.10 -6.81
N TRP A 39 -19.40 7.87 -6.72
CA TRP A 39 -20.20 6.66 -6.92
C TRP A 39 -21.20 6.47 -5.78
N ARG A 40 -20.78 6.65 -4.52
CA ARG A 40 -21.70 6.61 -3.37
C ARG A 40 -22.84 7.62 -3.50
N ARG A 41 -22.57 8.82 -4.03
CA ARG A 41 -23.63 9.81 -4.34
C ARG A 41 -24.53 9.39 -5.51
N ALA A 42 -23.97 8.77 -6.54
CA ALA A 42 -24.75 8.33 -7.70
C ALA A 42 -25.78 7.26 -7.34
N TRP A 43 -25.46 6.36 -6.41
CA TRP A 43 -26.34 5.28 -5.94
C TRP A 43 -27.52 5.73 -5.07
N LEU A 44 -27.57 7.01 -4.71
CA LEU A 44 -28.70 7.60 -3.97
C LEU A 44 -29.83 8.10 -4.87
N ARG A 45 -29.69 8.05 -6.21
CA ARG A 45 -30.65 8.70 -7.11
C ARG A 45 -31.76 7.77 -7.60
N PRO A 46 -33.04 8.19 -7.58
CA PRO A 46 -33.60 9.35 -6.87
C PRO A 46 -34.08 8.90 -5.48
N ALA A 47 -33.59 9.52 -4.40
CA ALA A 47 -34.15 9.26 -3.08
C ALA A 47 -35.64 9.64 -3.09
N PRO A 48 -36.58 8.75 -2.69
CA PRO A 48 -37.91 9.21 -2.31
C PRO A 48 -37.73 10.14 -1.11
N ALA A 49 -38.23 11.38 -1.25
CA ALA A 49 -38.29 12.45 -0.25
C ALA A 49 -37.32 12.28 0.95
N VAL A 50 -36.10 12.80 0.82
CA VAL A 50 -35.22 12.99 1.98
C VAL A 50 -35.90 14.01 2.89
N PRO A 51 -36.24 13.69 4.16
CA PRO A 51 -36.70 14.69 5.12
C PRO A 51 -35.63 15.76 5.28
N GLU A 52 -36.03 17.03 5.42
CA GLU A 52 -35.10 18.13 5.69
C GLU A 52 -34.20 17.78 6.89
N GLY A 53 -32.88 17.62 6.67
CA GLY A 53 -31.95 17.42 7.78
C GLY A 53 -30.65 16.63 7.54
N GLY A 54 -30.39 16.03 6.37
CA GLY A 54 -29.08 15.41 6.14
C GLY A 54 -28.93 14.76 4.76
N ALA A 55 -27.74 14.89 4.16
CA ALA A 55 -27.40 14.14 2.96
C ALA A 55 -27.21 12.66 3.32
N GLN A 56 -28.14 11.80 2.93
CA GLN A 56 -27.93 10.36 2.96
C GLN A 56 -26.77 10.04 1.99
N VAL A 57 -25.79 9.24 2.38
CA VAL A 57 -24.74 8.73 1.48
C VAL A 57 -24.89 7.22 1.42
N ALA A 58 -24.91 6.63 0.22
CA ALA A 58 -24.95 5.18 0.09
C ALA A 58 -23.65 4.64 0.67
N ASP A 59 -23.74 3.84 1.72
CA ASP A 59 -22.58 3.44 2.50
C ASP A 59 -22.11 2.02 2.17
N PHE A 60 -22.16 1.68 0.88
CA PHE A 60 -21.65 0.40 0.38
C PHE A 60 -20.12 0.37 0.45
N ALA A 61 -19.57 -0.83 0.60
CA ALA A 61 -18.14 -1.01 0.76
C ALA A 61 -17.37 -0.74 -0.53
N PHE A 62 -16.18 -0.16 -0.42
CA PHE A 62 -15.26 0.01 -1.54
C PHE A 62 -13.97 -0.76 -1.25
N LEU A 63 -13.76 -1.86 -1.98
CA LEU A 63 -12.61 -2.74 -1.79
C LEU A 63 -11.69 -2.62 -3.00
N TRP A 64 -10.37 -2.52 -2.81
CA TRP A 64 -9.44 -2.47 -3.95
C TRP A 64 -8.19 -3.30 -3.76
N VAL A 65 -7.47 -3.47 -4.86
CA VAL A 65 -6.15 -4.12 -4.89
C VAL A 65 -5.08 -3.04 -4.86
N GLN A 66 -4.16 -3.11 -3.89
CA GLN A 66 -2.92 -2.34 -3.95
C GLN A 66 -2.08 -2.89 -5.09
N LEU A 67 -1.49 -2.04 -5.92
CA LEU A 67 -0.77 -2.52 -7.11
C LEU A 67 0.34 -3.53 -6.76
N PRO A 68 0.52 -4.56 -7.59
CA PRO A 68 1.52 -5.61 -7.40
C PRO A 68 2.91 -5.07 -7.69
N ASN A 69 3.96 -5.86 -7.49
CA ASN A 69 5.31 -5.56 -7.94
C ASN A 69 5.42 -5.46 -9.47
N PHE A 70 6.04 -4.38 -9.97
CA PHE A 70 6.19 -4.13 -11.40
C PHE A 70 7.30 -3.11 -11.67
N ILE A 71 8.24 -3.41 -12.58
CA ILE A 71 9.39 -2.54 -12.94
C ILE A 71 9.19 -1.73 -14.23
N GLY A 72 8.06 -1.88 -14.92
CA GLY A 72 7.77 -1.18 -16.19
C GLY A 72 7.85 -2.10 -17.42
N GLN A 73 7.04 -1.80 -18.44
CA GLN A 73 7.03 -2.55 -19.70
C GLN A 73 8.36 -2.37 -20.45
N GLY A 74 8.87 -3.45 -21.05
CA GLY A 74 10.07 -3.43 -21.87
C GLY A 74 11.39 -3.48 -21.10
N ARG A 75 11.36 -3.54 -19.76
CA ARG A 75 12.56 -3.88 -18.99
C ARG A 75 12.83 -5.39 -19.09
N PRO A 76 14.10 -5.80 -19.29
CA PRO A 76 14.46 -7.22 -19.35
C PRO A 76 14.00 -7.99 -18.10
N LYS A 77 13.73 -9.29 -18.22
CA LYS A 77 13.31 -10.15 -17.08
C LYS A 77 14.37 -10.20 -15.97
N ASP A 78 15.63 -9.98 -16.34
CA ASP A 78 16.82 -9.88 -15.51
C ASP A 78 17.15 -8.43 -15.10
N TYR A 79 16.26 -7.47 -15.40
CA TYR A 79 16.39 -6.12 -14.86
C TYR A 79 16.25 -6.18 -13.34
N MET A 80 17.40 -6.17 -12.69
CA MET A 80 17.50 -6.02 -11.25
C MET A 80 17.45 -4.51 -10.95
N PRO A 81 16.66 -4.07 -9.96
CA PRO A 81 16.85 -2.73 -9.42
C PRO A 81 18.35 -2.54 -9.04
N PRO A 82 18.99 -1.36 -9.27
CA PRO A 82 20.34 -1.03 -8.84
C PRO A 82 20.79 -1.68 -7.53
N ALA A 83 22.08 -2.01 -7.52
CA ALA A 83 22.80 -2.87 -6.59
C ALA A 83 22.36 -2.79 -5.12
N ALA A 84 22.54 -3.92 -4.42
CA ALA A 84 22.24 -4.18 -3.00
C ALA A 84 22.81 -3.17 -1.98
N ASP A 85 23.50 -2.12 -2.44
CA ASP A 85 24.40 -1.26 -1.67
C ASP A 85 23.76 0.11 -1.37
N ALA A 86 22.73 0.49 -2.13
CA ALA A 86 21.96 1.72 -1.97
C ALA A 86 20.46 1.41 -1.97
N PRO A 87 19.68 1.84 -0.97
CA PRO A 87 18.24 1.68 -0.99
C PRO A 87 17.60 2.64 -2.01
N PRO A 88 16.33 2.40 -2.37
CA PRO A 88 15.77 2.88 -3.63
C PRO A 88 15.40 4.37 -3.71
N ALA A 89 16.04 5.24 -2.92
CA ALA A 89 15.86 6.69 -3.06
C ALA A 89 16.16 7.18 -4.50
N ASP A 90 16.91 6.40 -5.28
CA ASP A 90 17.36 6.70 -6.65
C ASP A 90 16.44 6.18 -7.78
N PHE A 91 15.24 5.66 -7.46
CA PHE A 91 14.36 5.05 -8.45
C PHE A 91 13.17 5.93 -8.80
N PRO A 92 12.56 5.76 -10.00
CA PRO A 92 11.24 6.31 -10.27
C PRO A 92 10.24 5.80 -9.22
N LEU A 93 9.86 6.67 -8.28
CA LEU A 93 8.99 6.31 -7.16
C LEU A 93 7.51 6.29 -7.55
N GLY A 94 7.15 6.55 -8.81
CA GLY A 94 5.75 6.63 -9.24
C GLY A 94 4.89 5.42 -8.84
N TRP A 95 5.42 4.19 -9.01
CA TRP A 95 4.69 2.98 -8.62
C TRP A 95 4.53 2.84 -7.10
N ALA A 96 5.57 3.16 -6.33
CA ALA A 96 5.52 3.14 -4.86
C ALA A 96 4.63 4.26 -4.31
N ALA A 97 4.72 5.47 -4.88
CA ALA A 97 3.88 6.61 -4.56
C ALA A 97 2.40 6.30 -4.81
N LEU A 98 2.09 5.59 -5.90
CA LEU A 98 0.72 5.18 -6.17
C LEU A 98 0.22 4.13 -5.17
N ARG A 99 1.05 3.16 -4.78
CA ARG A 99 0.72 2.23 -3.69
C ARG A 99 0.48 2.95 -2.37
N GLU A 100 1.27 4.00 -2.08
CA GLU A 100 1.09 4.86 -0.92
C GLU A 100 -0.29 5.54 -0.97
N VAL A 101 -0.68 6.08 -2.12
CA VAL A 101 -2.00 6.70 -2.30
C VAL A 101 -3.13 5.68 -2.10
N GLN A 102 -2.99 4.46 -2.65
CA GLN A 102 -3.95 3.38 -2.43
C GLN A 102 -4.05 3.01 -0.95
N LEU A 103 -2.94 3.03 -0.20
CA LEU A 103 -2.94 2.81 1.25
C LEU A 103 -3.64 3.96 1.99
N LYS A 104 -3.26 5.22 1.71
CA LYS A 104 -3.85 6.42 2.34
C LYS A 104 -5.37 6.52 2.11
N THR A 105 -5.86 6.02 0.98
CA THR A 105 -7.29 6.01 0.66
C THR A 105 -8.13 5.17 1.63
N LEU A 106 -7.52 4.27 2.42
CA LEU A 106 -8.19 3.56 3.51
C LEU A 106 -8.75 4.49 4.61
N ALA A 107 -8.36 5.76 4.63
CA ALA A 107 -8.99 6.76 5.51
C ALA A 107 -10.47 7.00 5.16
N ALA A 108 -10.92 6.65 3.95
CA ALA A 108 -12.33 6.69 3.60
C ALA A 108 -13.12 5.59 4.33
N PRO A 109 -14.34 5.87 4.82
CA PRO A 109 -15.12 4.90 5.59
C PRO A 109 -15.58 3.72 4.71
N HIS A 110 -15.79 2.57 5.34
CA HIS A 110 -16.24 1.31 4.69
C HIS A 110 -15.37 0.94 3.49
N THR A 111 -14.05 0.92 3.72
CA THR A 111 -13.06 0.52 2.73
C THR A 111 -12.16 -0.59 3.24
N ALA A 112 -11.61 -1.37 2.30
CA ALA A 112 -10.53 -2.30 2.59
C ALA A 112 -9.64 -2.48 1.35
N MET A 113 -8.43 -2.97 1.57
CA MET A 113 -7.42 -3.11 0.54
C MET A 113 -6.75 -4.48 0.61
N ALA A 114 -6.67 -5.16 -0.54
CA ALA A 114 -5.85 -6.36 -0.72
C ALA A 114 -4.44 -5.95 -1.16
N VAL A 115 -3.45 -6.18 -0.30
CA VAL A 115 -2.02 -6.03 -0.65
C VAL A 115 -1.65 -7.13 -1.66
N SER A 116 -0.86 -6.82 -2.69
CA SER A 116 -0.50 -7.78 -3.76
C SER A 116 0.98 -7.75 -4.20
N ILE A 117 1.85 -7.12 -3.41
CA ILE A 117 3.27 -6.92 -3.74
C ILE A 117 4.09 -8.22 -3.91
N ASP A 118 3.57 -9.35 -3.44
CA ASP A 118 4.23 -10.66 -3.39
C ASP A 118 3.74 -11.64 -4.47
N ILE A 119 2.73 -11.26 -5.26
CA ILE A 119 2.03 -12.16 -6.20
C ILE A 119 1.97 -11.64 -7.64
N GLY A 120 2.73 -10.59 -7.97
CA GLY A 120 2.93 -10.13 -9.33
C GLY A 120 4.25 -10.57 -9.93
N GLU A 121 4.34 -10.45 -11.25
CA GLU A 121 5.55 -10.64 -12.03
C GLU A 121 6.14 -9.27 -12.33
N SER A 122 7.38 -9.01 -11.90
CA SER A 122 7.96 -7.68 -12.03
C SER A 122 8.00 -7.16 -13.48
N TRP A 123 8.15 -8.07 -14.45
CA TRP A 123 8.19 -7.76 -15.89
C TRP A 123 6.82 -7.75 -16.58
N ASP A 124 5.74 -8.18 -15.92
CA ASP A 124 4.39 -8.22 -16.51
C ASP A 124 3.41 -7.41 -15.67
N ILE A 125 2.79 -6.43 -16.31
CA ILE A 125 1.81 -5.57 -15.65
C ILE A 125 0.51 -6.32 -15.32
N HIS A 126 0.31 -7.53 -15.86
CA HIS A 126 -0.86 -8.37 -15.63
C HIS A 126 -0.52 -9.61 -14.79
N PRO A 127 -0.71 -9.58 -13.45
CA PRO A 127 -0.35 -10.71 -12.60
C PRO A 127 -1.04 -12.00 -13.01
N ASN A 128 -0.31 -13.12 -13.09
CA ASN A 128 -0.94 -14.40 -13.42
C ASN A 128 -1.74 -14.95 -12.23
N ASN A 129 -1.28 -14.70 -11.01
CA ASN A 129 -1.93 -15.19 -9.79
C ASN A 129 -3.16 -14.35 -9.37
N LYS A 130 -4.15 -14.27 -10.26
CA LYS A 130 -5.42 -13.58 -10.02
C LYS A 130 -6.25 -14.24 -8.92
N LYS A 131 -6.07 -15.56 -8.71
CA LYS A 131 -6.78 -16.30 -7.66
C LYS A 131 -6.42 -15.77 -6.27
N THR A 132 -5.14 -15.57 -5.98
CA THR A 132 -4.72 -15.08 -4.65
C THR A 132 -5.20 -13.64 -4.41
N VAL A 133 -5.19 -12.79 -5.44
CA VAL A 133 -5.82 -11.46 -5.38
C VAL A 133 -7.30 -11.56 -5.01
N ALA A 134 -8.04 -12.44 -5.70
CA ALA A 134 -9.47 -12.66 -5.44
C ALA A 134 -9.72 -13.21 -4.02
N ASP A 135 -8.91 -14.17 -3.56
CA ASP A 135 -9.02 -14.73 -2.20
C ASP A 135 -8.82 -13.65 -1.13
N ARG A 136 -7.88 -12.72 -1.33
CA ARG A 136 -7.63 -11.58 -0.40
C ARG A 136 -8.80 -10.59 -0.39
N LEU A 137 -9.34 -10.25 -1.56
CA LEU A 137 -10.55 -9.41 -1.65
C LEU A 137 -11.77 -10.09 -1.05
N ALA A 138 -11.93 -11.41 -1.22
CA ALA A 138 -12.99 -12.18 -0.60
C ALA A 138 -12.90 -12.17 0.92
N ARG A 139 -11.69 -12.33 1.50
CA ARG A 139 -11.46 -12.15 2.94
C ARG A 139 -11.86 -10.76 3.42
N ALA A 140 -11.42 -9.72 2.70
CA ALA A 140 -11.77 -8.34 3.01
C ALA A 140 -13.29 -8.13 2.99
N ALA A 141 -13.99 -8.65 1.98
CA ALA A 141 -15.45 -8.58 1.90
C ALA A 141 -16.13 -9.33 3.06
N LEU A 142 -15.71 -10.57 3.34
CA LEU A 142 -16.28 -11.38 4.42
C LEU A 142 -16.21 -10.68 5.78
N GLY A 143 -15.06 -10.08 6.12
CA GLY A 143 -14.90 -9.38 7.38
C GLY A 143 -15.57 -8.00 7.41
N SER A 144 -15.27 -7.15 6.43
CA SER A 144 -15.71 -5.74 6.44
C SER A 144 -17.16 -5.52 6.02
N VAL A 145 -17.76 -6.44 5.25
CA VAL A 145 -19.12 -6.29 4.69
C VAL A 145 -20.10 -7.29 5.28
N TYR A 146 -19.66 -8.52 5.53
CA TYR A 146 -20.52 -9.61 6.01
C TYR A 146 -20.32 -9.92 7.50
N GLY A 147 -19.48 -9.16 8.21
CA GLY A 147 -19.28 -9.30 9.66
C GLY A 147 -18.75 -10.66 10.09
N ARG A 148 -18.04 -11.37 9.21
CA ARG A 148 -17.43 -12.66 9.53
C ARG A 148 -16.13 -12.44 10.29
N ASP A 149 -15.90 -13.27 11.29
CA ASP A 149 -14.65 -13.26 12.04
C ASP A 149 -13.51 -13.84 11.19
N VAL A 150 -12.85 -12.97 10.42
CA VAL A 150 -11.73 -13.31 9.54
C VAL A 150 -10.71 -12.16 9.52
N VAL A 151 -9.43 -12.49 9.41
CA VAL A 151 -8.37 -11.50 9.24
C VAL A 151 -8.42 -10.93 7.81
N ILE A 152 -8.69 -9.63 7.70
CA ILE A 152 -8.97 -8.95 6.42
C ILE A 152 -7.75 -8.33 5.74
N SER A 153 -6.66 -8.11 6.46
CA SER A 153 -5.45 -7.45 5.94
C SER A 153 -4.20 -7.95 6.64
N GLY A 154 -3.05 -7.75 5.99
CA GLY A 154 -1.74 -7.88 6.62
C GLY A 154 -1.37 -6.60 7.38
N PRO A 155 -0.17 -6.54 7.98
CA PRO A 155 0.26 -5.40 8.76
C PRO A 155 0.21 -4.09 7.95
N LEU A 156 -0.46 -3.08 8.49
CA LEU A 156 -0.48 -1.72 7.96
C LEU A 156 0.25 -0.83 8.95
N TYR A 157 1.26 -0.09 8.48
CA TYR A 157 1.98 0.87 9.32
C TYR A 157 1.01 1.85 9.99
N ASP A 158 1.28 2.14 11.26
CA ASP A 158 0.47 3.04 12.09
C ASP A 158 1.31 4.20 12.61
N THR A 159 2.29 3.91 13.47
CA THR A 159 3.14 4.92 14.11
C THR A 159 4.58 4.48 14.21
N MET A 160 5.46 5.44 14.47
CA MET A 160 6.87 5.19 14.78
C MET A 160 7.30 5.92 16.06
N ALA A 161 8.32 5.38 16.72
CA ALA A 161 9.05 6.03 17.80
C ALA A 161 10.56 5.85 17.60
N VAL A 162 11.34 6.93 17.78
CA VAL A 162 12.80 6.88 17.76
C VAL A 162 13.30 6.47 19.14
N GLU A 163 14.06 5.39 19.22
CA GLU A 163 14.62 4.79 20.43
C GLU A 163 16.15 4.76 20.31
N GLY A 164 16.80 5.89 20.56
CA GLY A 164 18.25 6.03 20.41
C GLY A 164 18.68 5.91 18.94
N ASP A 165 19.38 4.82 18.61
CA ASP A 165 19.88 4.48 17.27
C ASP A 165 18.92 3.60 16.46
N ARG A 166 17.70 3.35 16.99
CA ARG A 166 16.68 2.50 16.35
C ARG A 166 15.37 3.25 16.19
N ILE A 167 14.55 2.78 15.25
CA ILE A 167 13.15 3.18 15.14
C ILE A 167 12.27 1.96 15.42
N ARG A 168 11.33 2.11 16.34
CA ARG A 168 10.24 1.16 16.57
C ARG A 168 9.04 1.53 15.73
N LEU A 169 8.48 0.56 15.03
CA LEU A 169 7.31 0.68 14.17
C LEU A 169 6.14 -0.11 14.76
N CYS A 170 4.99 0.52 14.83
CA CYS A 170 3.72 -0.10 15.22
C CYS A 170 2.83 -0.30 14.00
N PHE A 171 2.00 -1.35 14.05
CA PHE A 171 1.16 -1.75 12.94
C PHE A 171 -0.26 -2.01 13.40
N ARG A 172 -1.23 -1.65 12.56
CA ARG A 172 -2.58 -2.23 12.60
C ARG A 172 -2.57 -3.56 11.84
N HIS A 173 -3.60 -4.38 12.05
CA HIS A 173 -3.78 -5.66 11.35
C HIS A 173 -2.63 -6.67 11.54
N VAL A 174 -2.06 -6.72 12.75
CA VAL A 174 -1.05 -7.71 13.14
C VAL A 174 -1.59 -9.14 13.20
N GLY A 175 -2.92 -9.32 13.21
CA GLY A 175 -3.55 -10.63 13.21
C GLY A 175 -3.14 -11.45 14.43
N ALA A 176 -2.78 -12.71 14.23
CA ALA A 176 -2.23 -13.56 15.29
C ALA A 176 -0.75 -13.26 15.64
N GLY A 177 -0.16 -12.19 15.09
CA GLY A 177 1.20 -11.73 15.37
C GLY A 177 2.02 -11.48 14.10
N LEU A 178 3.11 -10.73 14.22
CA LEU A 178 4.03 -10.46 13.10
C LEU A 178 4.96 -11.65 12.85
N VAL A 179 5.23 -11.95 11.58
CA VAL A 179 6.19 -12.98 11.17
C VAL A 179 7.06 -12.51 10.02
N ALA A 180 8.32 -12.95 10.02
CA ALA A 180 9.22 -12.83 8.88
C ALA A 180 9.21 -14.13 8.08
N ARG A 181 8.86 -14.07 6.80
CA ARG A 181 8.87 -15.26 5.93
C ARG A 181 10.26 -15.49 5.34
N GLY A 182 10.79 -16.70 5.49
CA GLY A 182 12.04 -17.09 4.85
C GLY A 182 13.30 -16.48 5.46
N GLY A 183 13.31 -16.20 6.78
CA GLY A 183 14.50 -15.78 7.53
C GLY A 183 14.34 -14.40 8.17
N GLU A 184 15.45 -13.65 8.25
CA GLU A 184 15.48 -12.29 8.80
C GLU A 184 14.63 -11.32 7.97
N LEU A 185 14.12 -10.26 8.61
CA LEU A 185 13.37 -9.22 7.93
C LEU A 185 14.24 -8.49 6.89
N ARG A 186 13.65 -8.23 5.73
CA ARG A 186 14.29 -7.56 4.59
C ARG A 186 13.47 -6.37 4.12
N GLN A 187 14.04 -5.60 3.20
CA GLN A 187 13.38 -4.48 2.52
C GLN A 187 13.06 -3.29 3.43
N PHE A 188 13.84 -3.09 4.51
CA PHE A 188 13.80 -1.90 5.34
C PHE A 188 14.97 -0.98 5.02
N ALA A 189 14.69 0.31 4.86
CA ALA A 189 15.70 1.36 4.74
C ALA A 189 15.45 2.45 5.79
N VAL A 190 16.53 3.03 6.31
CA VAL A 190 16.48 4.14 7.28
C VAL A 190 17.26 5.34 6.77
N ALA A 191 16.84 6.54 7.13
CA ALA A 191 17.56 7.78 6.85
C ALA A 191 17.68 8.62 8.12
N GLY A 192 18.74 9.42 8.19
CA GLY A 192 18.88 10.50 9.16
C GLY A 192 18.27 11.80 8.62
N GLU A 193 18.58 12.92 9.27
CA GLU A 193 18.12 14.26 8.85
C GLU A 193 18.65 14.68 7.47
N ASP A 194 19.75 14.06 7.02
CA ASP A 194 20.33 14.22 5.68
C ASP A 194 19.45 13.64 4.56
N ARG A 195 18.41 12.87 4.92
CA ARG A 195 17.45 12.22 4.02
C ARG A 195 18.09 11.18 3.09
N VAL A 196 19.31 10.76 3.40
CA VAL A 196 20.01 9.72 2.66
C VAL A 196 19.61 8.38 3.26
N PHE A 197 18.81 7.61 2.51
CA PHE A 197 18.44 6.28 2.94
C PHE A 197 19.63 5.32 2.81
N VAL A 198 19.79 4.43 3.79
CA VAL A 198 20.63 3.23 3.73
C VAL A 198 19.79 1.99 4.05
N TRP A 199 20.17 0.82 3.53
CA TRP A 199 19.58 -0.44 3.97
C TRP A 199 19.78 -0.65 5.47
N ALA A 200 18.77 -1.24 6.10
CA ALA A 200 18.69 -1.38 7.55
C ALA A 200 18.43 -2.82 7.96
N SER A 201 18.98 -3.19 9.11
CA SER A 201 18.55 -4.39 9.83
C SER A 201 17.18 -4.14 10.46
N ALA A 202 16.37 -5.19 10.53
CA ALA A 202 15.09 -5.14 11.20
C ALA A 202 14.81 -6.43 11.97
N ALA A 203 14.11 -6.31 13.10
CA ALA A 203 13.71 -7.46 13.92
C ALA A 203 12.31 -7.23 14.51
N ILE A 204 11.52 -8.30 14.54
CA ILE A 204 10.21 -8.32 15.21
C ILE A 204 10.45 -8.32 16.72
N ASP A 205 9.70 -7.50 17.43
CA ASP A 205 9.70 -7.38 18.89
C ASP A 205 8.24 -7.27 19.36
N GLY A 206 7.64 -8.43 19.68
CA GLY A 206 6.20 -8.56 19.91
C GLY A 206 5.38 -8.20 18.67
N GLU A 207 4.47 -7.24 18.82
CA GLU A 207 3.64 -6.70 17.73
C GLU A 207 4.30 -5.51 17.00
N THR A 208 5.57 -5.22 17.30
CA THR A 208 6.32 -4.11 16.73
C THR A 208 7.51 -4.60 15.90
N VAL A 209 8.07 -3.72 15.08
CA VAL A 209 9.34 -3.97 14.37
C VAL A 209 10.35 -2.91 14.78
N ARG A 210 11.54 -3.32 15.18
CA ARG A 210 12.69 -2.42 15.39
C ARG A 210 13.55 -2.39 14.15
N VAL A 211 13.96 -1.21 13.70
CA VAL A 211 14.76 -1.00 12.48
C VAL A 211 15.96 -0.11 12.81
N TRP A 212 17.15 -0.49 12.34
CA TRP A 212 18.39 0.24 12.63
C TRP A 212 19.47 0.03 11.57
N SER A 213 20.46 0.92 11.53
CA SER A 213 21.65 0.77 10.70
C SER A 213 22.86 1.42 11.38
N GLY A 214 23.99 0.72 11.45
CA GLY A 214 25.24 1.29 12.00
C GLY A 214 25.76 2.49 11.18
N ARG A 215 25.25 2.69 9.96
CA ARG A 215 25.55 3.84 9.10
C ARG A 215 24.70 5.07 9.42
N VAL A 216 23.61 4.92 10.18
CA VAL A 216 22.69 6.01 10.54
C VAL A 216 22.46 5.99 12.06
N PRO A 217 23.36 6.61 12.84
CA PRO A 217 23.28 6.57 14.31
C PRO A 217 22.13 7.40 14.89
N ARG A 218 21.51 8.28 14.09
CA ARG A 218 20.37 9.11 14.46
C ARG A 218 19.28 8.99 13.39
N PRO A 219 18.56 7.86 13.33
CA PRO A 219 17.54 7.65 12.32
C PRO A 219 16.29 8.48 12.61
N VAL A 220 15.71 9.06 11.57
CA VAL A 220 14.47 9.88 11.65
C VAL A 220 13.36 9.38 10.72
N ALA A 221 13.68 8.50 9.77
CA ALA A 221 12.71 7.97 8.81
C ALA A 221 12.97 6.49 8.50
N VAL A 222 11.90 5.75 8.22
CA VAL A 222 11.92 4.36 7.73
C VAL A 222 11.10 4.24 6.46
N ARG A 223 11.56 3.41 5.53
CA ARG A 223 10.81 2.93 4.37
C ARG A 223 10.82 1.42 4.35
N TYR A 224 9.67 0.80 4.11
CA TYR A 224 9.54 -0.64 3.90
C TYR A 224 8.97 -0.91 2.52
N ALA A 225 9.68 -1.72 1.73
CA ALA A 225 9.24 -2.15 0.39
C ALA A 225 8.81 -0.97 -0.53
N PHE A 226 9.34 0.24 -0.29
CA PHE A 226 8.87 1.49 -0.89
C PHE A 226 9.52 1.78 -2.25
N PHE A 227 9.34 0.85 -3.19
CA PHE A 227 9.84 0.96 -4.55
C PHE A 227 9.05 0.06 -5.49
N ALA A 228 9.32 0.14 -6.80
CA ALA A 228 8.49 -0.46 -7.84
C ALA A 228 8.36 -1.99 -7.70
N ASP A 229 9.46 -2.68 -7.40
CA ASP A 229 9.53 -4.14 -7.31
C ASP A 229 10.28 -4.60 -6.05
N PRO A 230 9.60 -4.65 -4.89
CA PRO A 230 10.21 -4.99 -3.62
C PRO A 230 10.40 -6.50 -3.43
N GLN A 231 11.15 -7.14 -4.33
CA GLN A 231 11.44 -8.56 -4.25
C GLN A 231 12.08 -8.93 -2.91
N GLY A 232 11.58 -9.99 -2.28
CA GLY A 232 12.04 -10.43 -0.97
C GLY A 232 11.47 -9.63 0.21
N ALA A 233 10.52 -8.72 0.00
CA ALA A 233 9.70 -8.16 1.07
C ALA A 233 9.00 -9.29 1.82
N ASN A 234 9.25 -9.41 3.12
CA ASN A 234 8.92 -10.61 3.88
C ASN A 234 8.30 -10.37 5.25
N LEU A 235 7.84 -9.15 5.56
CA LEU A 235 7.00 -8.90 6.72
C LEU A 235 5.54 -9.31 6.42
N TYR A 236 5.00 -10.19 7.25
CA TYR A 236 3.64 -10.71 7.17
C TYR A 236 3.03 -10.72 8.58
N ASN A 237 1.70 -10.91 8.66
CA ASN A 237 1.13 -11.48 9.86
C ASN A 237 1.12 -13.02 9.81
N ALA A 238 0.93 -13.66 10.96
CA ALA A 238 0.87 -15.11 11.11
C ALA A 238 -0.30 -15.74 10.34
N ASP A 239 -1.33 -14.96 10.00
CA ASP A 239 -2.45 -15.35 9.14
C ASP A 239 -2.09 -15.41 7.64
N GLY A 240 -0.86 -15.05 7.31
CA GLY A 240 -0.26 -15.21 6.00
C GLY A 240 -0.56 -14.09 5.01
N LEU A 241 -0.93 -12.91 5.50
CA LEU A 241 -1.14 -11.72 4.68
C LEU A 241 0.09 -10.79 4.75
N PRO A 242 0.58 -10.28 3.60
CA PRO A 242 1.77 -9.43 3.54
C PRO A 242 1.50 -8.04 4.11
N ALA A 243 2.53 -7.45 4.71
CA ALA A 243 2.50 -6.05 5.08
C ALA A 243 2.44 -5.15 3.84
N SER A 244 1.68 -4.06 3.94
CA SER A 244 1.65 -3.05 2.87
C SER A 244 2.94 -2.23 2.87
N PRO A 245 3.51 -1.87 1.70
CA PRO A 245 4.61 -0.92 1.63
C PRO A 245 4.25 0.42 2.26
N PHE A 246 5.21 1.02 2.94
CA PHE A 246 5.01 2.32 3.58
C PHE A 246 6.31 3.12 3.69
N ARG A 247 6.14 4.38 4.04
CA ARG A 247 7.20 5.27 4.52
C ARG A 247 6.71 6.03 5.74
N THR A 248 7.64 6.45 6.59
CA THR A 248 7.33 7.27 7.76
C THR A 248 7.65 8.75 7.55
N ASP A 249 8.39 9.09 6.50
CA ASP A 249 8.63 10.46 6.07
C ASP A 249 7.48 11.04 5.23
N ASP A 250 7.32 12.36 5.29
CA ASP A 250 6.44 13.16 4.43
C ASP A 250 7.22 13.91 3.33
N TRP A 251 8.49 13.55 3.12
CA TRP A 251 9.38 14.28 2.21
C TRP A 251 8.88 14.20 0.76
N PRO A 252 9.19 15.20 -0.09
CA PRO A 252 8.80 15.14 -1.50
C PRO A 252 9.34 13.87 -2.18
N LEU A 253 8.48 13.17 -2.92
CA LEU A 253 8.89 12.08 -3.80
C LEU A 253 9.24 12.68 -5.15
N ASP A 254 10.38 12.29 -5.73
CA ASP A 254 10.68 12.57 -7.12
C ASP A 254 10.11 11.43 -7.99
N PRO A 255 9.03 11.65 -8.74
CA PRO A 255 8.44 10.60 -9.57
C PRO A 255 9.36 10.18 -10.73
N ALA A 256 10.34 11.01 -11.10
CA ALA A 256 11.34 10.69 -12.13
C ALA A 256 12.57 9.96 -11.58
N GLY A 257 12.71 9.83 -10.25
CA GLY A 257 14.00 9.55 -9.60
C GLY A 257 14.88 10.81 -9.60
N PRO A 258 16.05 10.82 -8.93
CA PRO A 258 16.99 11.92 -9.05
C PRO A 258 17.27 12.13 -10.55
N SER A 259 16.84 13.28 -11.07
CA SER A 259 17.26 13.70 -12.39
C SER A 259 18.78 13.64 -12.42
N ASP A 260 19.34 13.19 -13.54
CA ASP A 260 20.77 13.28 -13.83
C ASP A 260 21.11 14.79 -13.81
N ARG A 261 21.35 15.34 -12.61
CA ARG A 261 21.75 16.73 -12.38
C ARG A 261 23.21 16.82 -12.79
N GLY A 262 23.45 16.73 -14.09
CA GLY A 262 24.77 16.90 -14.69
C GLY A 262 25.14 15.82 -15.70
N ARG A 263 24.52 15.86 -16.89
CA ARG A 263 25.22 15.62 -18.15
C ARG A 263 24.77 16.63 -19.19
#